data_AF-A0A418GK03-F1
#
_entry.id   AF-A0A418GK03-F1
#
_cell.length_a   1.000
_cell.length_b   1.000
_cell.length_c   1.000
_cell.angle_alpha   90.00
_cell.angle_beta   90.00
_cell.angle_gamma   90.00
#
_symmetry.space_group_name_H-M   'P 1'
#
loop_
_entity.id
_entity.type
_entity.pdbx_description
1 polymer ?
#
loop_
_entity_poly.entity_id
_entity_poly.type
_entity_poly.pdbx_seq_one_letter_code
_entity_poly.pdbx_strand_id
1 'polypeptide(L)'
;QLLVQPTLFIECGPGNTLSTFIQGHNQYSDQPTLLTLRKANAAIDDEHMLHRTLAALWVRGENIDWRRFNQTALGKHIPLPDYPFEQTYYYRYGAALSGYRQYPNPLRRPQDEWLQRVLWRMHDTSLREAFYAPGELIIIISADGDKLQQTLMSSGVDSITMPLPISSEDDVWDNDRILTHFHDICALLAHKTYRQLHCLYAPGAEAGSSLTQSLSGLYRVARWCMHSTTPLASLTVLTHGAFRVQEEDNPEPTLAALSGAVNVFAQELHPTEVRLIDIDAQSSDENLNLLTQRLAPKQETVMALRQGMLYLRRFIPTRLLAHLPP
;
A
#
# COMPACT_ATOMS: atom_id res chain seq x y z
N GLN A 1 -33.09 10.15 -10.96
CA GLN A 1 -33.04 9.57 -12.31
C GLN A 1 -32.17 8.33 -12.23
N LEU A 2 -32.76 7.14 -12.27
CA LEU A 2 -32.01 5.88 -12.39
C LEU A 2 -31.17 5.94 -13.68
N LEU A 3 -29.90 5.58 -13.56
CA LEU A 3 -28.90 5.55 -14.64
C LEU A 3 -29.52 5.03 -15.94
N VAL A 4 -29.73 5.91 -16.91
CA VAL A 4 -29.99 5.49 -18.28
C VAL A 4 -28.69 4.85 -18.75
N GLN A 5 -28.61 3.52 -18.71
CA GLN A 5 -27.47 2.82 -19.29
C GLN A 5 -27.45 3.17 -20.79
N PRO A 6 -26.35 3.75 -21.32
CA PRO A 6 -26.28 4.08 -22.73
C PRO A 6 -26.44 2.81 -23.56
N THR A 7 -27.37 2.82 -24.50
CA THR A 7 -27.62 1.69 -25.40
C THR A 7 -26.36 1.40 -26.22
N LEU A 8 -25.74 0.25 -25.97
CA LEU A 8 -24.56 -0.19 -26.68
C LEU A 8 -24.95 -0.94 -27.96
N PHE A 9 -24.35 -0.55 -29.09
CA PHE A 9 -24.55 -1.24 -30.37
C PHE A 9 -23.32 -2.06 -30.73
N ILE A 10 -23.56 -3.31 -31.15
CA ILE A 10 -22.51 -4.23 -31.58
C ILE A 10 -22.81 -4.66 -33.02
N GLU A 11 -21.89 -4.39 -33.94
CA GLU A 11 -21.99 -4.82 -35.33
C GLU A 11 -21.23 -6.14 -35.53
N CYS A 12 -21.99 -7.17 -35.93
CA CYS A 12 -21.51 -8.50 -36.24
C CYS A 12 -21.34 -8.66 -37.75
N GLY A 13 -20.15 -8.33 -38.27
CA GLY A 13 -19.86 -8.45 -39.70
C GLY A 13 -18.66 -7.60 -40.14
N PRO A 14 -18.07 -7.90 -41.31
CA PRO A 14 -16.98 -7.10 -41.84
C PRO A 14 -17.50 -5.72 -42.28
N GLY A 15 -16.89 -4.65 -41.77
CA GLY A 15 -17.32 -3.29 -42.10
C GLY A 15 -17.68 -2.44 -40.90
N ASN A 16 -18.43 -1.38 -41.15
CA ASN A 16 -18.99 -0.48 -40.14
C ASN A 16 -20.27 0.20 -40.64
N THR A 17 -21.00 -0.43 -41.56
CA THR A 17 -22.10 0.21 -42.29
C THR A 17 -23.25 0.53 -41.34
N LEU A 18 -23.63 -0.42 -40.49
CA LEU A 18 -24.71 -0.21 -39.51
C LEU A 18 -24.28 0.80 -38.44
N SER A 19 -23.02 0.74 -38.01
CA SER A 19 -22.43 1.71 -37.09
C SER A 19 -22.45 3.13 -37.66
N THR A 20 -22.19 3.28 -38.96
CA THR A 20 -22.23 4.58 -39.65
C THR A 20 -23.67 5.11 -39.72
N PHE A 21 -24.66 4.25 -39.96
CA PHE A 21 -26.07 4.66 -39.93
C PHE A 21 -26.52 5.10 -38.53
N ILE A 22 -26.07 4.41 -37.47
CA ILE A 22 -26.36 4.80 -36.08
C ILE A 22 -25.74 6.16 -35.76
N GLN A 23 -24.47 6.35 -36.14
CA GLN A 23 -23.76 7.63 -35.93
C GLN A 23 -24.37 8.79 -36.72
N GLY A 24 -24.95 8.51 -37.90
CA GLY A 24 -25.66 9.50 -38.71
C GLY A 24 -27.08 9.82 -38.24
N HIS A 25 -27.60 9.12 -37.22
CA HIS A 25 -28.95 9.33 -36.71
C HIS A 25 -28.92 10.32 -35.53
N ASN A 26 -29.63 11.45 -35.65
CA ASN A 26 -29.62 12.56 -34.66
C ASN A 26 -29.92 12.14 -33.21
N GLN A 27 -30.66 11.05 -33.01
CA GLN A 27 -30.99 10.55 -31.66
C GLN A 27 -29.90 9.65 -31.04
N TYR A 28 -28.99 9.10 -31.85
CA TYR A 28 -28.04 8.06 -31.43
C TYR A 28 -26.58 8.37 -31.80
N SER A 29 -26.28 9.60 -32.26
CA SER A 29 -24.93 10.02 -32.65
C SER A 29 -23.88 9.84 -31.56
N ASP A 30 -24.31 9.96 -30.30
CA ASP A 30 -23.43 9.87 -29.12
C ASP A 30 -23.37 8.44 -28.54
N GLN A 31 -24.08 7.48 -29.14
CA GLN A 31 -24.09 6.10 -28.65
C GLN A 31 -22.83 5.34 -29.11
N PRO A 32 -22.20 4.57 -28.22
CA PRO A 32 -21.04 3.77 -28.57
C PRO A 32 -21.41 2.64 -29.53
N THR A 33 -20.61 2.49 -30.59
CA THR A 33 -20.69 1.37 -31.53
C THR A 33 -19.41 0.54 -31.46
N LEU A 34 -19.53 -0.78 -31.36
CA LEU A 34 -18.41 -1.72 -31.35
C LEU A 34 -18.49 -2.66 -32.54
N LEU A 35 -17.35 -2.90 -33.17
CA LEU A 35 -17.22 -3.75 -34.35
C LEU A 35 -16.53 -5.05 -33.97
N THR A 36 -17.09 -6.19 -34.36
CA THR A 36 -16.52 -7.51 -34.01
C THR A 36 -15.55 -8.06 -35.05
N LEU A 37 -15.58 -7.54 -36.28
CA LEU A 37 -14.78 -7.99 -37.42
C LEU A 37 -14.18 -6.80 -38.17
N ARG A 38 -13.03 -7.02 -38.81
CA ARG A 38 -12.33 -5.94 -39.53
C ARG A 38 -12.95 -5.62 -40.87
N LYS A 39 -12.58 -4.48 -41.42
CA LYS A 39 -12.76 -4.19 -42.85
C LYS A 39 -11.77 -5.04 -43.66
N ALA A 40 -12.18 -5.56 -44.81
CA ALA A 40 -11.37 -6.46 -45.64
C ALA A 40 -9.92 -5.97 -45.90
N ASN A 41 -9.72 -4.66 -46.02
CA ASN A 41 -8.42 -4.02 -46.30
C ASN A 41 -7.69 -3.50 -45.05
N ALA A 42 -8.19 -3.77 -43.83
CA ALA A 42 -7.53 -3.37 -42.61
C ALA A 42 -6.35 -4.30 -42.27
N ALA A 43 -5.24 -3.71 -41.82
CA ALA A 43 -4.01 -4.43 -41.44
C ALA A 43 -4.08 -5.12 -40.06
N ILE A 44 -5.22 -5.03 -39.37
CA ILE A 44 -5.46 -5.64 -38.06
C ILE A 44 -6.04 -7.02 -38.27
N ASP A 45 -5.64 -7.99 -37.46
CA ASP A 45 -6.19 -9.35 -37.51
C ASP A 45 -7.63 -9.44 -36.92
N ASP A 46 -8.44 -10.36 -37.43
CA ASP A 46 -9.83 -10.53 -36.98
C ASP A 46 -9.94 -10.97 -35.52
N GLU A 47 -9.02 -11.83 -35.05
CA GLU A 47 -8.95 -12.26 -33.65
C GLU A 47 -8.59 -11.07 -32.74
N HIS A 48 -7.64 -10.24 -33.18
CA HIS A 48 -7.27 -9.02 -32.46
C HIS A 48 -8.45 -8.04 -32.34
N MET A 49 -9.25 -7.89 -33.40
CA MET A 49 -10.43 -7.02 -33.40
C MET A 49 -11.50 -7.54 -32.45
N LEU A 50 -11.77 -8.85 -32.47
CA LEU A 50 -12.70 -9.49 -31.55
C LEU A 50 -12.27 -9.33 -30.09
N HIS A 51 -10.99 -9.59 -29.77
CA HIS A 51 -10.46 -9.41 -28.42
C HIS A 51 -10.55 -7.96 -27.94
N ARG A 52 -10.28 -6.99 -28.81
CA ARG A 52 -10.41 -5.57 -28.48
C ARG A 52 -11.86 -5.21 -28.15
N THR A 53 -12.82 -5.76 -28.88
CA THR A 53 -14.25 -5.54 -28.63
C THR A 53 -14.71 -6.20 -27.34
N LEU A 54 -14.28 -7.43 -27.04
CA LEU A 54 -14.53 -8.08 -25.76
C LEU A 54 -13.94 -7.31 -24.58
N ALA A 55 -12.71 -6.79 -24.71
CA ALA A 55 -12.11 -5.95 -23.68
C ALA A 55 -12.93 -4.66 -23.46
N ALA A 56 -13.42 -4.04 -24.54
CA ALA A 56 -14.24 -2.84 -24.46
C ALA A 56 -15.63 -3.09 -23.87
N LEU A 57 -16.18 -4.30 -24.00
CA LEU A 57 -17.41 -4.76 -23.32
C LEU A 57 -17.14 -4.98 -21.83
N TRP A 58 -16.06 -5.68 -21.50
CA TRP A 58 -15.67 -5.97 -20.10
C TRP A 58 -15.44 -4.70 -19.28
N VAL A 59 -14.70 -3.72 -19.83
CA VAL A 59 -14.42 -2.43 -19.18
C VAL A 59 -15.71 -1.64 -18.90
N ARG A 60 -16.77 -1.86 -19.69
CA ARG A 60 -18.08 -1.25 -19.48
C ARG A 60 -18.95 -1.99 -18.47
N GLY A 61 -18.47 -3.11 -17.92
CA GLY A 61 -19.19 -3.94 -16.96
C GLY A 61 -20.15 -4.96 -17.59
N GLU A 62 -20.05 -5.18 -18.91
CA GLU A 62 -20.86 -6.21 -19.58
C GLU A 62 -20.43 -7.61 -19.12
N ASN A 63 -21.41 -8.47 -18.85
CA ASN A 63 -21.14 -9.82 -18.36
C ASN A 63 -20.77 -10.75 -19.52
N ILE A 64 -19.47 -10.97 -19.72
CA ILE A 64 -18.94 -11.86 -20.76
C ILE A 64 -18.88 -13.28 -20.22
N ASP A 65 -19.53 -14.21 -20.92
CA ASP A 65 -19.38 -15.64 -20.65
C ASP A 65 -18.04 -16.16 -21.16
N TRP A 66 -17.01 -16.02 -20.32
CA TRP A 66 -15.65 -16.50 -20.59
C TRP A 66 -15.58 -18.02 -20.75
N ARG A 67 -16.50 -18.78 -20.15
CA ARG A 67 -16.54 -20.24 -20.33
C ARG A 67 -16.96 -20.59 -21.74
N ARG A 68 -17.95 -19.88 -22.28
CA ARG A 68 -18.41 -20.04 -23.66
C ARG A 68 -17.37 -19.55 -24.67
N PHE A 69 -16.71 -18.43 -24.40
CA PHE A 69 -15.66 -17.90 -25.27
C PHE A 69 -14.45 -18.84 -25.39
N ASN A 70 -14.04 -19.47 -24.28
CA ASN A 70 -12.87 -20.35 -24.23
C ASN A 70 -13.19 -21.85 -24.47
N GLN A 71 -14.35 -22.19 -25.04
CA GLN A 71 -14.74 -23.60 -25.23
C GLN A 71 -13.76 -24.39 -26.11
N THR A 72 -13.18 -23.74 -27.11
CA THR A 72 -12.30 -24.36 -28.10
C THR A 72 -10.82 -24.10 -27.83
N ALA A 73 -10.50 -23.18 -26.92
CA ALA A 73 -9.15 -22.79 -26.58
C ALA A 73 -8.87 -23.13 -25.12
N LEU A 74 -8.04 -24.15 -24.88
CA LEU A 74 -7.41 -24.38 -23.58
C LEU A 74 -6.36 -23.28 -23.38
N GLY A 75 -6.79 -22.12 -22.87
CA GLY A 75 -5.88 -21.06 -22.45
C GLY A 75 -4.84 -21.64 -21.49
N LYS A 76 -3.57 -21.24 -21.64
CA LYS A 76 -2.54 -21.63 -20.66
C LYS A 76 -2.81 -20.89 -19.36
N HIS A 77 -2.78 -21.59 -18.24
CA HIS A 77 -2.76 -20.95 -16.93
C HIS A 77 -1.47 -20.14 -16.82
N ILE A 78 -1.61 -18.83 -16.73
CA ILE A 78 -0.51 -17.94 -16.40
C ILE A 78 -0.60 -17.73 -14.89
N PRO A 79 0.39 -18.18 -14.10
CA PRO A 79 0.42 -17.85 -12.69
C PRO A 79 0.45 -16.33 -12.57
N LEU A 80 -0.51 -15.79 -11.81
CA LEU A 80 -0.43 -14.40 -11.41
C LEU A 80 0.78 -14.27 -10.46
N PRO A 81 1.44 -13.09 -10.41
CA PRO A 81 2.40 -12.83 -9.34
C PRO A 81 1.76 -13.16 -8.00
N ASP A 82 2.46 -13.93 -7.15
CA ASP A 82 1.95 -14.28 -5.81
C ASP A 82 1.82 -13.03 -4.93
N TYR A 83 2.46 -11.93 -5.33
CA TYR A 83 2.35 -10.63 -4.71
C TYR A 83 2.36 -9.49 -5.76
N PRO A 84 1.40 -8.55 -5.74
CA PRO A 84 1.25 -7.52 -6.78
C PRO A 84 2.42 -6.51 -6.87
N PHE A 85 3.32 -6.49 -5.88
CA PHE A 85 4.53 -5.66 -5.87
C PHE A 85 5.82 -6.46 -6.08
N GLU A 86 5.71 -7.77 -6.33
CA GLU A 86 6.85 -8.55 -6.80
C GLU A 86 7.26 -7.98 -8.17
N GLN A 87 8.48 -7.42 -8.25
CA GLN A 87 8.99 -6.73 -9.42
C GLN A 87 9.32 -7.73 -10.55
N THR A 88 8.30 -8.32 -11.16
CA THR A 88 8.43 -9.02 -12.44
C THR A 88 7.89 -8.12 -13.53
N TYR A 89 8.79 -7.54 -14.31
CA TYR A 89 8.43 -6.67 -15.44
C TYR A 89 7.85 -7.52 -16.58
N TYR A 90 6.53 -7.45 -16.78
CA TYR A 90 5.87 -7.99 -17.97
C TYR A 90 5.81 -6.91 -19.06
N TYR A 91 6.72 -6.96 -20.03
CA TYR A 91 6.70 -6.03 -21.16
C TYR A 91 5.47 -6.26 -22.05
N ARG A 92 4.83 -5.18 -22.50
CA ARG A 92 3.66 -5.22 -23.38
C ARG A 92 4.07 -5.47 -24.85
N TYR A 93 3.35 -6.41 -25.46
CA TYR A 93 3.38 -6.99 -26.81
C TYR A 93 3.89 -6.16 -28.01
N GLY A 94 4.65 -6.84 -28.88
CA GLY A 94 5.05 -6.37 -30.22
C GLY A 94 6.03 -7.30 -30.97
N ALA A 95 6.69 -8.24 -30.28
CA ALA A 95 7.50 -9.29 -30.90
C ALA A 95 7.05 -10.66 -30.35
N ALA A 96 7.10 -11.67 -31.20
CA ALA A 96 6.58 -13.02 -30.97
C ALA A 96 6.78 -13.52 -29.53
N LEU A 97 5.69 -13.98 -28.90
CA LEU A 97 5.71 -14.71 -27.62
C LEU A 97 6.50 -16.04 -27.67
N SER A 98 7.16 -16.36 -28.77
CA SER A 98 8.00 -17.56 -28.90
C SER A 98 9.25 -17.52 -28.02
N GLY A 99 9.55 -16.39 -27.38
CA GLY A 99 10.64 -16.23 -26.42
C GLY A 99 10.25 -16.36 -24.95
N TYR A 100 9.00 -16.67 -24.59
CA TYR A 100 8.62 -16.90 -23.19
C TYR A 100 9.33 -18.18 -22.69
N ARG A 101 10.56 -18.02 -22.20
CA ARG A 101 11.17 -19.01 -21.31
C ARG A 101 10.28 -19.01 -20.07
N GLN A 102 9.57 -20.11 -19.86
CA GLN A 102 9.16 -20.45 -18.51
C GLN A 102 10.43 -20.38 -17.67
N TYR A 103 10.55 -19.34 -16.85
CA TYR A 103 11.42 -19.44 -15.70
C TYR A 103 10.91 -20.68 -14.97
N PRO A 104 11.75 -21.70 -14.75
CA PRO A 104 11.32 -22.84 -13.98
C PRO A 104 10.72 -22.27 -12.70
N ASN A 105 9.51 -22.71 -12.36
CA ASN A 105 8.94 -22.39 -11.05
C ASN A 105 10.08 -22.56 -10.05
N PRO A 106 10.33 -21.56 -9.17
CA PRO A 106 11.40 -21.69 -8.19
C PRO A 106 11.26 -23.06 -7.56
N LEU A 107 12.34 -23.84 -7.60
CA LEU A 107 12.34 -25.20 -7.08
C LEU A 107 11.64 -25.15 -5.72
N ARG A 108 10.61 -26.00 -5.54
CA ARG A 108 9.87 -26.06 -4.29
C ARG A 108 10.90 -26.10 -3.18
N ARG A 109 10.88 -25.10 -2.31
CA ARG A 109 11.88 -25.02 -1.23
C ARG A 109 11.88 -26.33 -0.46
N PRO A 110 13.04 -26.80 0.02
CA PRO A 110 13.12 -27.94 0.91
C PRO A 110 12.10 -27.82 2.06
N GLN A 111 11.51 -28.93 2.48
CA GLN A 111 10.46 -28.92 3.52
C GLN A 111 10.97 -28.32 4.84
N ASP A 112 12.26 -28.46 5.14
CA ASP A 112 12.90 -27.88 6.32
C ASP A 112 13.13 -26.36 6.23
N GLU A 113 12.83 -25.74 5.09
CA GLU A 113 12.82 -24.28 4.90
C GLU A 113 11.40 -23.69 4.87
N TRP A 114 10.34 -24.51 4.95
CA TRP A 114 8.96 -24.01 4.87
C TRP A 114 8.55 -23.24 6.11
N LEU A 115 9.09 -23.63 7.27
CA LEU A 115 8.71 -23.06 8.54
C LEU A 115 9.72 -22.02 8.96
N GLN A 116 9.20 -20.86 9.33
CA GLN A 116 9.97 -19.77 9.89
C GLN A 116 9.35 -19.36 11.22
N ARG A 117 10.20 -18.92 12.14
CA ARG A 117 9.76 -18.25 13.37
C ARG A 117 10.30 -16.84 13.39
N VAL A 118 9.52 -15.94 13.96
CA VAL A 118 9.93 -14.57 14.23
C VAL A 118 10.80 -14.55 15.49
N LEU A 119 11.92 -13.86 15.42
CA LEU A 119 12.77 -13.53 16.55
C LEU A 119 13.14 -12.05 16.50
N TRP A 120 13.37 -11.49 17.67
CA TRP A 120 13.93 -10.16 17.82
C TRP A 120 15.41 -10.29 18.16
N ARG A 121 16.25 -9.62 17.38
CA ARG A 121 17.70 -9.60 17.61
C ARG A 121 18.10 -8.19 18.01
N MET A 122 18.76 -8.08 19.16
CA MET A 122 19.38 -6.83 19.58
C MET A 122 20.35 -6.36 18.49
N HIS A 123 20.28 -5.09 18.15
CA HIS A 123 21.11 -4.47 17.14
C HIS A 123 21.80 -3.26 17.75
N ASP A 124 23.12 -3.21 17.63
CA ASP A 124 23.90 -2.06 18.10
C ASP A 124 23.51 -0.82 17.28
N THR A 125 23.00 0.19 17.96
CA THR A 125 22.76 1.54 17.43
C THR A 125 24.10 2.29 17.35
N SER A 126 24.99 1.80 16.48
CA SER A 126 26.24 2.51 16.14
C SER A 126 25.98 3.70 15.21
N LEU A 127 24.83 3.70 14.51
CA LEU A 127 24.33 4.82 13.74
C LEU A 127 23.73 5.86 14.70
N ARG A 128 24.47 6.93 14.95
CA ARG A 128 24.00 8.12 15.67
C ARG A 128 23.87 9.32 14.73
N GLU A 129 23.41 9.06 13.52
CA GLU A 129 23.09 10.12 12.56
C GLU A 129 21.70 10.69 12.90
N ALA A 130 21.55 12.02 12.77
CA ALA A 130 20.25 12.64 12.89
C ALA A 130 19.33 12.08 11.78
N PHE A 131 18.13 11.66 12.17
CA PHE A 131 17.13 11.20 11.21
C PHE A 131 16.45 12.36 10.48
N TYR A 132 16.24 13.46 11.21
CA TYR A 132 15.66 14.70 10.71
C TYR A 132 16.77 15.73 10.51
N ALA A 133 16.77 16.41 9.37
CA ALA A 133 17.67 17.50 9.06
C ALA A 133 17.05 18.86 9.43
N PRO A 134 17.88 19.91 9.66
CA PRO A 134 17.39 21.26 9.86
C PRO A 134 16.52 21.73 8.68
N GLY A 135 15.37 22.36 8.98
CA GLY A 135 14.42 22.85 7.97
C GLY A 135 13.45 21.79 7.42
N GLU A 136 13.39 20.61 8.03
CA GLU A 136 12.37 19.60 7.82
C GLU A 136 11.25 19.73 8.86
N LEU A 137 10.03 19.35 8.47
CA LEU A 137 8.86 19.40 9.35
C LEU A 137 8.39 17.99 9.67
N ILE A 138 8.14 17.73 10.96
CA ILE A 138 7.45 16.53 11.42
C ILE A 138 5.98 16.86 11.71
N ILE A 139 5.07 16.07 11.15
CA ILE A 139 3.66 16.08 11.53
C ILE A 139 3.41 14.88 12.43
N ILE A 140 3.05 15.16 13.68
CA ILE A 140 2.71 14.19 14.71
C ILE A 140 1.20 14.01 14.68
N ILE A 141 0.76 12.81 14.32
CA ILE A 141 -0.64 12.43 14.20
C ILE A 141 -0.93 11.47 15.35
N SER A 142 -1.42 12.02 16.46
CA SER A 142 -1.55 11.33 17.74
C SER A 142 -2.74 11.86 18.53
N ALA A 143 -3.32 11.01 19.40
CA ALA A 143 -4.26 11.47 20.42
C ALA A 143 -3.55 12.28 21.53
N ASP A 144 -2.33 11.85 21.90
CA ASP A 144 -1.46 12.53 22.89
C ASP A 144 -0.15 12.94 22.20
N GLY A 145 -0.24 13.95 21.34
CA GLY A 145 0.92 14.43 20.57
C GLY A 145 1.80 15.41 21.31
N ASP A 146 1.33 16.00 22.42
CA ASP A 146 2.02 17.09 23.12
C ASP A 146 3.35 16.62 23.73
N LYS A 147 3.37 15.44 24.37
CA LYS A 147 4.60 14.86 24.93
C LYS A 147 5.64 14.58 23.84
N LEU A 148 5.20 14.03 22.70
CA LEU A 148 6.07 13.77 21.55
C LEU A 148 6.61 15.09 20.97
N GLN A 149 5.75 16.10 20.84
CA GLN A 149 6.12 17.41 20.32
C GLN A 149 7.16 18.09 21.21
N GLN A 150 6.96 18.11 22.53
CA GLN A 150 7.93 18.67 23.48
C GLN A 150 9.29 17.98 23.38
N THR A 151 9.30 16.66 23.25
CA THR A 151 10.53 15.87 23.10
C THR A 151 11.28 16.24 21.82
N LEU A 152 10.57 16.30 20.68
CA LEU A 152 11.15 16.66 19.38
C LEU A 152 11.64 18.12 19.34
N MET A 153 10.87 19.05 19.92
CA MET A 153 11.25 20.46 20.02
C MET A 153 12.50 20.65 20.90
N SER A 154 12.63 19.92 22.00
CA SER A 154 13.82 19.97 22.86
C SER A 154 15.10 19.50 22.13
N SER A 155 14.92 18.67 21.08
CA SER A 155 15.99 18.20 20.19
C SER A 155 16.21 19.11 18.98
N GLY A 156 15.54 20.26 18.92
CA GLY A 156 15.68 21.26 17.85
C GLY A 156 14.99 20.91 16.54
N VAL A 157 13.99 20.00 16.57
CA VAL A 157 13.25 19.59 15.37
C VAL A 157 11.87 20.24 15.34
N ASP A 158 11.56 20.91 14.22
CA ASP A 158 10.26 21.53 14.00
C ASP A 158 9.16 20.46 13.89
N SER A 159 8.12 20.61 14.69
CA SER A 159 7.01 19.66 14.71
C SER A 159 5.66 20.32 14.96
N ILE A 160 4.63 19.76 14.33
CA ILE A 160 3.23 20.16 14.49
C ILE A 160 2.42 18.92 14.87
N THR A 161 1.52 19.08 15.82
CA THR A 161 0.60 18.03 16.25
C THR A 161 -0.76 18.21 15.59
N MET A 162 -1.39 17.09 15.22
CA MET A 162 -2.79 17.04 14.80
C MET A 162 -3.46 15.76 15.32
N PRO A 163 -4.79 15.78 15.52
CA PRO A 163 -5.52 14.62 16.01
C PRO A 163 -5.50 13.47 14.99
N LEU A 164 -5.78 12.25 15.48
CA LEU A 164 -5.93 11.07 14.63
C LEU A 164 -7.08 11.27 13.62
N PRO A 165 -6.90 10.91 12.33
CA PRO A 165 -7.94 10.99 11.30
C PRO A 165 -8.92 9.82 11.41
N ILE A 166 -9.50 9.63 12.60
CA ILE A 166 -10.44 8.55 12.93
C ILE A 166 -11.83 9.12 13.22
N SER A 167 -12.85 8.27 13.10
CA SER A 167 -14.23 8.60 13.46
C SER A 167 -14.81 7.51 14.35
N SER A 168 -15.77 7.87 15.20
CA SER A 168 -16.47 6.93 16.08
C SER A 168 -17.35 5.95 15.31
N GLU A 169 -17.89 6.39 14.17
CA GLU A 169 -18.67 5.57 13.25
C GLU A 169 -17.77 5.07 12.12
N ASP A 170 -18.07 3.86 11.63
CA ASP A 170 -17.38 3.09 10.57
C ASP A 170 -17.52 3.75 9.18
N ASP A 171 -17.48 5.07 9.15
CA ASP A 171 -17.63 5.91 7.97
C ASP A 171 -16.43 5.69 7.04
N VAL A 172 -16.73 5.22 5.84
CA VAL A 172 -15.79 5.25 4.72
C VAL A 172 -15.54 6.72 4.35
N TRP A 173 -14.28 7.17 4.45
CA TRP A 173 -13.89 8.49 4.00
C TRP A 173 -13.51 8.42 2.51
N ASP A 174 -14.12 9.27 1.69
CA ASP A 174 -13.65 9.51 0.33
C ASP A 174 -12.40 10.41 0.34
N ASN A 175 -11.82 10.62 -0.85
CA ASN A 175 -10.62 11.44 -0.98
C ASN A 175 -10.86 12.89 -0.55
N ASP A 176 -12.03 13.45 -0.84
CA ASP A 176 -12.34 14.85 -0.54
C ASP A 176 -12.42 15.08 0.98
N ARG A 177 -13.05 14.15 1.72
CA ARG A 177 -13.08 14.18 3.18
C ARG A 177 -11.69 14.03 3.79
N ILE A 178 -10.85 13.15 3.24
CA ILE A 178 -9.45 13.01 3.65
C ILE A 178 -8.72 14.35 3.46
N LEU A 179 -8.75 14.93 2.27
CA LEU A 179 -8.06 16.19 1.97
C LEU A 179 -8.58 17.36 2.83
N THR A 180 -9.88 17.38 3.10
CA THR A 180 -10.50 18.39 3.99
C THR A 180 -9.98 18.26 5.42
N HIS A 181 -9.83 17.05 5.94
CA HIS A 181 -9.29 16.83 7.28
C HIS A 181 -7.85 17.36 7.44
N PHE A 182 -7.04 17.28 6.38
CA PHE A 182 -5.66 17.80 6.37
C PHE A 182 -5.54 19.23 5.83
N HIS A 183 -6.65 19.96 5.67
CA HIS A 183 -6.66 21.28 5.02
C HIS A 183 -5.73 22.29 5.71
N ASP A 184 -5.78 22.39 7.04
CA ASP A 184 -4.98 23.35 7.79
C ASP A 184 -3.48 23.11 7.65
N ILE A 185 -3.08 21.83 7.61
CA ILE A 185 -1.70 21.42 7.34
C ILE A 185 -1.30 21.81 5.91
N CYS A 186 -2.16 21.53 4.92
CA CYS A 186 -1.91 21.91 3.53
C CYS A 186 -1.78 23.44 3.38
N ALA A 187 -2.61 24.23 4.07
CA ALA A 187 -2.52 25.68 4.08
C ALA A 187 -1.21 26.16 4.71
N LEU A 188 -0.77 25.55 5.82
CA LEU A 188 0.51 25.87 6.45
C LEU A 188 1.70 25.56 5.55
N LEU A 189 1.67 24.41 4.86
CA LEU A 189 2.70 24.01 3.89
C LEU A 189 2.73 24.93 2.65
N ALA A 190 1.62 25.61 2.33
CA ALA A 190 1.59 26.59 1.24
C ALA A 190 2.32 27.91 1.58
N HIS A 191 2.40 28.26 2.86
CA HIS A 191 3.02 29.51 3.34
C HIS A 191 4.46 29.35 3.83
N LYS A 192 4.93 28.13 4.06
CA LYS A 192 6.29 27.82 4.49
C LYS A 192 6.93 26.78 3.58
N THR A 193 8.10 27.08 3.05
CA THR A 193 8.86 26.13 2.23
C THR A 193 9.71 25.22 3.13
N TYR A 194 9.15 24.06 3.48
CA TYR A 194 9.91 22.97 4.07
C TYR A 194 10.55 22.12 2.98
N ARG A 195 11.78 21.63 3.22
CA ARG A 195 12.50 20.83 2.22
C ARG A 195 11.89 19.44 2.05
N GLN A 196 11.51 18.83 3.17
CA GLN A 196 10.91 17.49 3.24
C GLN A 196 9.89 17.42 4.38
N LEU A 197 8.90 16.55 4.20
CA LEU A 197 7.88 16.25 5.18
C LEU A 197 8.15 14.89 5.82
N HIS A 198 7.94 14.80 7.14
CA HIS A 198 7.92 13.53 7.87
C HIS A 198 6.59 13.39 8.59
N CYS A 199 6.03 12.18 8.61
CA CYS A 199 4.84 11.87 9.39
C CYS A 199 5.18 10.86 10.49
N LEU A 200 4.72 11.14 11.70
CA LEU A 200 4.74 10.23 12.83
C LEU A 200 3.30 9.92 13.21
N TYR A 201 2.84 8.72 12.92
CA TYR A 201 1.52 8.22 13.26
C TYR A 201 1.58 7.41 14.56
N ALA A 202 0.95 7.91 15.62
CA ALA A 202 0.93 7.27 16.93
C ALA A 202 -0.54 7.13 17.40
N PRO A 203 -1.20 5.99 17.14
CA PRO A 203 -2.60 5.79 17.52
C PRO A 203 -2.83 5.74 19.04
N GLY A 204 -1.77 5.73 19.86
CA GLY A 204 -1.85 5.68 21.31
C GLY A 204 -2.07 4.27 21.86
N ALA A 205 -1.91 4.11 23.18
CA ALA A 205 -2.06 2.85 23.90
C ALA A 205 -3.35 2.81 24.75
N GLU A 206 -4.28 3.75 24.53
CA GLU A 206 -5.50 3.78 25.34
C GLU A 206 -6.28 2.47 25.20
N ALA A 207 -6.67 1.92 26.36
CA ALA A 207 -7.49 0.73 26.45
C ALA A 207 -8.82 0.98 25.71
N GLY A 208 -8.96 0.39 24.52
CA GLY A 208 -10.12 0.60 23.64
C GLY A 208 -9.80 1.14 22.25
N SER A 209 -8.54 1.44 21.92
CA SER A 209 -8.14 1.75 20.54
C SER A 209 -8.47 0.56 19.61
N SER A 210 -9.45 0.75 18.73
CA SER A 210 -9.86 -0.30 17.80
C SER A 210 -8.81 -0.44 16.70
N LEU A 211 -8.33 -1.67 16.46
CA LEU A 211 -7.45 -1.98 15.32
C LEU A 211 -8.01 -1.41 14.01
N THR A 212 -9.32 -1.50 13.80
CA THR A 212 -9.99 -0.97 12.61
C THR A 212 -9.81 0.54 12.49
N GLN A 213 -9.94 1.29 13.59
CA GLN A 213 -9.76 2.74 13.60
C GLN A 213 -8.29 3.10 13.36
N SER A 214 -7.35 2.42 14.02
CA SER A 214 -5.92 2.69 13.84
C SER A 214 -5.45 2.36 12.42
N LEU A 215 -5.93 1.26 11.85
CA LEU A 215 -5.60 0.88 10.47
C LEU A 215 -6.22 1.85 9.47
N SER A 216 -7.49 2.24 9.66
CA SER A 216 -8.18 3.21 8.81
C SER A 216 -7.52 4.59 8.88
N GLY A 217 -7.13 5.02 10.09
CA GLY A 217 -6.40 6.26 10.30
C GLY A 217 -5.06 6.24 9.57
N LEU A 218 -4.27 5.17 9.73
CA LEU A 218 -3.00 5.01 9.02
C LEU A 218 -3.18 5.04 7.50
N TYR A 219 -4.20 4.36 6.96
CA TYR A 219 -4.52 4.40 5.53
C TYR A 219 -4.86 5.82 5.06
N ARG A 220 -5.65 6.58 5.83
CA ARG A 220 -6.01 7.97 5.50
C ARG A 220 -4.78 8.88 5.47
N VAL A 221 -3.83 8.68 6.40
CA VAL A 221 -2.52 9.37 6.39
C VAL A 221 -1.74 9.01 5.13
N ALA A 222 -1.53 7.72 4.86
CA ALA A 222 -0.82 7.27 3.67
C ALA A 222 -1.45 7.84 2.37
N ARG A 223 -2.79 7.85 2.31
CA ARG A 223 -3.53 8.39 1.17
C ARG A 223 -3.36 9.90 1.01
N TRP A 224 -3.40 10.66 2.11
CA TRP A 224 -3.12 12.09 2.07
C TRP A 224 -1.69 12.37 1.60
N CYS A 225 -0.71 11.62 2.09
CA CYS A 225 0.69 11.78 1.70
C CYS A 225 0.92 11.56 0.20
N MET A 226 0.17 10.65 -0.44
CA MET A 226 0.24 10.45 -1.90
C MET A 226 -0.29 11.63 -2.72
N HIS A 227 -1.15 12.47 -2.14
CA HIS A 227 -1.77 13.62 -2.81
C HIS A 227 -1.15 14.96 -2.41
N SER A 228 -0.25 14.97 -1.41
CA SER A 228 0.47 16.18 -1.00
C SER A 228 1.44 16.63 -2.08
N THR A 229 1.56 17.94 -2.28
CA THR A 229 2.53 18.55 -3.21
C THR A 229 3.95 18.53 -2.66
N THR A 230 4.11 18.37 -1.33
CA THR A 230 5.41 18.30 -0.66
C THR A 230 5.85 16.85 -0.56
N PRO A 231 7.07 16.48 -0.99
CA PRO A 231 7.53 15.10 -0.94
C PRO A 231 7.63 14.60 0.50
N LEU A 232 7.01 13.44 0.76
CA LEU A 232 7.11 12.74 2.02
C LEU A 232 8.42 11.94 2.07
N ALA A 233 9.31 12.32 2.98
CA ALA A 233 10.57 11.62 3.20
C ALA A 233 10.39 10.36 4.05
N SER A 234 9.53 10.41 5.08
CA SER A 234 9.26 9.23 5.90
C SER A 234 7.86 9.17 6.50
N LEU A 235 7.34 7.95 6.68
CA LEU A 235 6.18 7.63 7.50
C LEU A 235 6.59 6.67 8.62
N THR A 236 6.60 7.17 9.86
CA THR A 236 6.91 6.38 11.06
C THR A 236 5.61 6.05 11.80
N VAL A 237 5.35 4.77 12.04
CA VAL A 237 4.26 4.29 12.90
C VAL A 237 4.84 3.95 14.26
N LEU A 238 4.31 4.56 15.31
CA LEU A 238 4.72 4.32 16.69
C LEU A 238 3.67 3.46 17.40
N THR A 239 4.07 2.30 17.90
CA THR A 239 3.23 1.43 18.75
C THR A 239 3.85 1.30 20.14
N HIS A 240 3.05 0.91 21.12
CA HIS A 240 3.48 0.73 22.51
C HIS A 240 3.21 -0.70 22.95
N GLY A 241 4.25 -1.45 23.27
CA GLY A 241 4.15 -2.83 23.76
C GLY A 241 3.40 -3.78 22.82
N ALA A 242 3.38 -3.52 21.51
CA ALA A 242 2.61 -4.35 20.58
C ALA A 242 3.25 -5.73 20.36
N PHE A 243 4.56 -5.85 20.58
CA PHE A 243 5.30 -7.09 20.38
C PHE A 243 5.94 -7.59 21.68
N ARG A 244 5.99 -8.92 21.81
CA ARG A 244 6.88 -9.58 22.77
C ARG A 244 8.28 -9.64 22.17
N VAL A 245 9.18 -8.80 22.67
CA VAL A 245 10.59 -8.69 22.26
C VAL A 245 11.48 -9.39 23.27
N GLN A 246 11.21 -9.17 24.55
CA GLN A 246 11.88 -9.81 25.69
C GLN A 246 10.94 -10.79 26.42
N GLU A 247 11.47 -11.61 27.33
CA GLU A 247 10.65 -12.61 28.02
C GLU A 247 9.65 -11.98 29.00
N GLU A 248 10.08 -10.88 29.64
CA GLU A 248 9.33 -10.05 30.58
C GLU A 248 8.25 -9.17 29.93
N ASP A 249 8.27 -9.03 28.60
CA ASP A 249 7.26 -8.26 27.89
C ASP A 249 5.87 -8.90 28.02
N ASN A 250 4.89 -8.08 28.42
CA ASN A 250 3.47 -8.43 28.39
C ASN A 250 2.79 -7.65 27.24
N PRO A 251 2.78 -8.19 26.02
CA PRO A 251 2.36 -7.42 24.85
C PRO A 251 0.86 -7.19 24.78
N GLU A 252 0.46 -6.04 24.23
CA GLU A 252 -0.90 -5.75 23.78
C GLU A 252 -0.95 -5.80 22.25
N PRO A 253 -1.28 -6.97 21.65
CA PRO A 253 -1.03 -7.21 20.23
C PRO A 253 -2.00 -6.51 19.28
N THR A 254 -2.98 -5.76 19.80
CA THR A 254 -4.02 -5.08 19.00
C THR A 254 -3.40 -4.28 17.86
N LEU A 255 -2.34 -3.51 18.14
CA LEU A 255 -1.66 -2.67 17.15
C LEU A 255 -0.53 -3.38 16.39
N ALA A 256 -0.17 -4.62 16.76
CA ALA A 256 0.88 -5.38 16.08
C ALA A 256 0.56 -5.62 14.60
N ALA A 257 -0.74 -5.70 14.26
CA ALA A 257 -1.23 -5.86 12.89
C ALA A 257 -0.88 -4.67 11.98
N LEU A 258 -0.62 -3.47 12.52
CA LEU A 258 -0.15 -2.33 11.73
C LEU A 258 1.19 -2.61 11.04
N SER A 259 1.99 -3.53 11.58
CA SER A 259 3.23 -3.96 10.93
C SER A 259 2.99 -4.59 9.54
N GLY A 260 1.83 -5.20 9.30
CA GLY A 260 1.43 -5.70 7.99
C GLY A 260 1.29 -4.56 6.99
N ALA A 261 0.50 -3.53 7.33
CA ALA A 261 0.30 -2.34 6.51
C ALA A 261 1.61 -1.60 6.24
N VAL A 262 2.48 -1.46 7.25
CA VAL A 262 3.80 -0.84 7.09
C VAL A 262 4.68 -1.56 6.07
N ASN A 263 4.69 -2.91 6.06
CA ASN A 263 5.47 -3.66 5.06
C ASN A 263 4.92 -3.49 3.63
N VAL A 264 3.61 -3.25 3.49
CA VAL A 264 2.98 -2.97 2.20
C VAL A 264 3.29 -1.54 1.75
N PHE A 265 3.06 -0.55 2.62
CA PHE A 265 3.33 0.85 2.33
C PHE A 265 4.80 1.14 2.05
N ALA A 266 5.73 0.41 2.68
CA ALA A 266 7.15 0.50 2.36
C ALA A 266 7.47 0.17 0.89
N GLN A 267 6.61 -0.60 0.21
CA GLN A 267 6.75 -0.97 -1.20
C GLN A 267 5.91 -0.07 -2.12
N GLU A 268 4.76 0.41 -1.64
CA GLU A 268 3.85 1.27 -2.41
C GLU A 268 4.29 2.74 -2.46
N LEU A 269 4.83 3.27 -1.35
CA LEU A 269 5.09 4.71 -1.19
C LEU A 269 6.50 5.13 -1.60
N HIS A 270 7.18 4.39 -2.49
CA HIS A 270 8.54 4.75 -2.89
C HIS A 270 8.61 6.16 -3.53
N PRO A 271 9.60 7.00 -3.14
CA PRO A 271 10.79 6.69 -2.34
C PRO A 271 10.68 6.92 -0.82
N THR A 272 9.48 7.11 -0.26
CA THR A 272 9.27 7.35 1.18
C THR A 272 9.81 6.19 2.03
N GLU A 273 10.55 6.53 3.09
CA GLU A 273 10.99 5.56 4.11
C GLU A 273 9.84 5.27 5.08
N VAL A 274 9.28 4.06 5.02
CA VAL A 274 8.15 3.64 5.89
C VAL A 274 8.64 2.65 6.93
N ARG A 275 8.33 2.91 8.19
CA ARG A 275 8.77 2.08 9.32
C ARG A 275 7.77 2.04 10.46
N LEU A 276 7.84 0.99 11.26
CA LEU A 276 7.18 0.84 12.54
C LEU A 276 8.24 0.73 13.63
N ILE A 277 8.09 1.51 14.69
CA ILE A 277 8.89 1.44 15.90
C ILE A 277 7.95 1.13 17.07
N ASP A 278 8.14 -0.02 17.69
CA ASP A 278 7.41 -0.41 18.90
C ASP A 278 8.21 -0.07 20.15
N ILE A 279 7.70 0.79 21.01
CA ILE A 279 8.36 1.20 22.26
C ILE A 279 7.78 0.47 23.47
N ASP A 280 8.43 0.57 24.62
CA ASP A 280 7.94 -0.02 25.88
C ASP A 280 6.52 0.47 26.24
N ALA A 281 5.70 -0.40 26.83
CA ALA A 281 4.36 -0.04 27.30
C ALA A 281 4.39 1.01 28.43
N GLN A 282 5.40 0.95 29.30
CA GLN A 282 5.65 1.93 30.37
C GLN A 282 6.73 2.92 29.96
N SER A 283 6.50 3.60 28.83
CA SER A 283 7.54 4.36 28.13
C SER A 283 8.31 5.33 29.03
N SER A 284 9.64 5.16 29.06
CA SER A 284 10.59 6.15 29.55
C SER A 284 10.86 7.19 28.46
N ASP A 285 11.09 8.46 28.84
CA ASP A 285 11.42 9.55 27.91
C ASP A 285 12.67 9.25 27.05
N GLU A 286 13.51 8.32 27.49
CA GLU A 286 14.71 7.85 26.79
C GLU A 286 14.41 7.25 25.40
N ASN A 287 13.37 6.42 25.25
CA ASN A 287 13.02 5.83 23.95
C ASN A 287 12.51 6.89 22.96
N LEU A 288 11.82 7.92 23.46
CA LEU A 288 11.29 9.00 22.61
C LEU A 288 12.41 9.89 22.06
N ASN A 289 13.46 10.14 22.84
CA ASN A 289 14.63 10.89 22.39
C ASN A 289 15.34 10.20 21.20
N LEU A 290 15.33 8.86 21.17
CA LEU A 290 15.93 8.07 20.10
C LEU A 290 15.18 8.18 18.76
N LEU A 291 13.92 8.61 18.74
CA LEU A 291 13.16 8.80 17.50
C LEU A 291 13.76 9.87 16.58
N THR A 292 14.56 10.77 17.13
CA THR A 292 15.30 11.79 16.38
C THR A 292 16.53 11.25 15.63
N GLN A 293 16.93 10.01 15.93
CA GLN A 293 18.12 9.37 15.39
C GLN A 293 17.76 8.29 14.37
N ARG A 294 18.67 8.07 13.42
CA ARG A 294 18.57 6.97 12.47
C ARG A 294 18.99 5.67 13.16
N LEU A 295 17.99 4.91 13.61
CA LEU A 295 18.21 3.67 14.38
C LEU A 295 18.72 2.51 13.52
N ALA A 296 18.27 2.42 12.27
CA ALA A 296 18.57 1.29 11.39
C ALA A 296 18.69 1.73 9.92
N PRO A 297 19.23 0.86 9.04
CA PRO A 297 19.19 1.06 7.59
C PRO A 297 17.76 1.22 7.06
N LYS A 298 17.60 1.93 5.94
CA LYS A 298 16.29 2.27 5.35
C LYS A 298 15.43 1.06 4.97
N GLN A 299 16.03 -0.12 4.81
CA GLN A 299 15.32 -1.35 4.46
C GLN A 299 14.59 -1.99 5.66
N GLU A 300 14.95 -1.62 6.89
CA GLU A 300 14.35 -2.17 8.09
C GLU A 300 13.01 -1.47 8.37
N THR A 301 11.92 -2.20 8.19
CA THR A 301 10.55 -1.65 8.30
C THR A 301 9.93 -1.85 9.67
N VAL A 302 10.34 -2.85 10.45
CA VAL A 302 9.71 -3.18 11.74
C VAL A 302 10.78 -3.39 12.81
N MET A 303 10.73 -2.51 13.80
CA MET A 303 11.73 -2.37 14.86
C MET A 303 11.06 -2.26 16.21
N ALA A 304 11.80 -2.56 17.28
CA ALA A 304 11.37 -2.31 18.64
C ALA A 304 12.49 -1.66 19.46
N LEU A 305 12.11 -0.78 20.37
CA LEU A 305 12.98 -0.17 21.37
C LEU A 305 12.54 -0.65 22.75
N ARG A 306 13.48 -1.26 23.48
CA ARG A 306 13.29 -1.66 24.89
C ARG A 306 14.41 -1.05 25.71
N GLN A 307 14.08 -0.17 26.66
CA GLN A 307 15.07 0.46 27.56
C GLN A 307 16.27 1.08 26.80
N GLY A 308 16.01 1.83 25.73
CA GLY A 308 17.04 2.46 24.89
C GLY A 308 17.76 1.52 23.92
N MET A 309 17.50 0.21 23.97
CA MET A 309 18.12 -0.79 23.09
C MET A 309 17.24 -1.10 21.89
N LEU A 310 17.84 -1.13 20.70
CA LEU A 310 17.16 -1.45 19.45
C LEU A 310 17.13 -2.96 19.20
N TYR A 311 15.98 -3.44 18.75
CA TYR A 311 15.76 -4.81 18.30
C TYR A 311 15.17 -4.81 16.90
N LEU A 312 15.73 -5.65 16.03
CA LEU A 312 15.25 -5.83 14.67
C LEU A 312 14.52 -7.18 14.54
N ARG A 313 13.40 -7.16 13.81
CA ARG A 313 12.62 -8.37 13.53
C ARG A 313 13.34 -9.23 12.50
N ARG A 314 13.49 -10.53 12.79
CA ARG A 314 14.12 -11.50 11.88
C ARG A 314 13.24 -12.73 11.75
N PHE A 315 13.15 -13.26 10.53
CA PHE A 315 12.54 -14.55 10.26
C PHE A 315 13.67 -15.56 10.13
N ILE A 316 13.70 -16.54 11.02
CA ILE A 316 14.69 -17.61 10.94
C ILE A 316 13.99 -18.93 10.57
N PRO A 317 14.60 -19.75 9.70
CA PRO A 317 14.13 -21.11 9.47
C PRO A 317 14.05 -21.88 10.80
N THR A 318 12.96 -22.62 10.98
CA THR A 318 12.76 -23.47 12.15
C THR A 318 12.34 -24.86 11.71
N ARG A 319 12.81 -25.88 12.41
CA ARG A 319 12.39 -27.26 12.16
C ARG A 319 11.28 -27.61 13.13
N LEU A 320 10.28 -28.34 12.67
CA LEU A 320 9.41 -29.09 13.58
C LEU A 320 10.30 -30.13 14.26
N LEU A 321 10.34 -30.12 15.59
CA LEU A 321 10.93 -31.22 16.33
C LEU A 321 10.16 -32.48 15.93
N ALA A 322 10.88 -33.47 15.40
CA ALA A 322 10.29 -34.76 15.10
C ALA A 322 9.79 -35.36 16.42
N HIS A 323 8.46 -35.43 16.58
CA HIS A 323 7.75 -36.09 17.68
C HIS A 323 7.98 -35.52 19.09
N LEU A 324 7.04 -34.70 19.56
CA LEU A 324 6.63 -34.81 20.97
C LEU A 324 5.67 -36.02 21.04
N PRO A 325 5.94 -37.05 21.85
CA PRO A 325 4.99 -38.14 22.04
C PRO A 325 3.66 -37.60 22.62
N PRO A 326 2.53 -38.23 22.27
CA PRO A 326 1.18 -37.76 22.61
C PRO A 326 0.90 -37.66 24.11
#